data_AF-F4R963-F1
#
_entry.id   AF-F4R963-F1
#
_cell.length_a   1.000
_cell.length_b   1.000
_cell.length_c   1.000
_cell.angle_alpha   90.00
_cell.angle_beta   90.00
_cell.angle_gamma   90.00
#
_symmetry.space_group_name_H-M   'P 1'
#
loop_
_entity.id
_entity.type
_entity.pdbx_description
1 polymer ?
#
loop_
_entity_poly.entity_id
_entity_poly.type
_entity_poly.pdbx_seq_one_letter_code
_entity_poly.pdbx_strand_id
1 'polypeptide(L)'
;DPRDWKNQDQYDVLGISSLRWRATPDQIKRAHRKKVLRHHPDKKAGQAGNSNDDSFFKCIAKAYEVLSDPVKRRQFDSVDEMIDDTDLPSDKDILAKPERFYKAYGSVFEREGRFSTKLPVPDLGNENSTRDEVEAFYDFWLKFDSWRSFEWKDKDANEGSDSRTEKRHIENKNRSERERRKKEDNARRRGIVETALALDPRM
;
A
#
# COMPACT_ATOMS: atom_id res chain seq x y z
N ASP A 1 3.12 1.94 21.11
CA ASP A 1 2.56 0.93 22.04
C ASP A 1 2.38 -0.38 21.29
N PRO A 2 2.94 -1.52 21.73
CA PRO A 2 2.75 -2.82 21.10
C PRO A 2 1.29 -3.24 20.89
N ARG A 3 0.38 -2.74 21.73
CA ARG A 3 -1.05 -3.05 21.66
C ARG A 3 -1.73 -2.38 20.47
N ASP A 4 -1.14 -1.30 19.97
CA ASP A 4 -1.63 -0.54 18.81
C ASP A 4 -0.80 -0.82 17.55
N TRP A 5 -0.29 -2.05 17.42
CA TRP A 5 0.59 -2.41 16.30
C TRP A 5 -0.11 -2.35 14.94
N LYS A 6 -1.43 -2.58 14.87
CA LYS A 6 -2.21 -2.59 13.62
C LYS A 6 -2.27 -1.22 12.93
N ASN A 7 -2.14 -0.14 13.71
CA ASN A 7 -2.14 1.26 13.23
C ASN A 7 -0.72 1.82 13.07
N GLN A 8 0.33 1.03 13.32
CA GLN A 8 1.71 1.46 13.10
C GLN A 8 2.13 1.30 11.64
N ASP A 9 3.03 2.18 11.21
CA ASP A 9 3.74 2.01 9.96
C ASP A 9 4.81 0.93 10.12
N GLN A 10 4.54 -0.27 9.59
CA GLN A 10 5.43 -1.42 9.73
C GLN A 10 6.79 -1.19 9.05
N TYR A 11 6.83 -0.44 7.94
CA TYR A 11 8.10 -0.12 7.27
C TYR A 11 8.93 0.85 8.11
N ASP A 12 8.28 1.83 8.76
CA ASP A 12 8.96 2.79 9.63
C ASP A 12 9.51 2.15 10.90
N VAL A 13 8.75 1.24 11.51
CA VAL A 13 9.23 0.43 12.64
C VAL A 13 10.54 -0.29 12.27
N LEU A 14 10.63 -0.85 11.07
CA LEU A 14 11.86 -1.47 10.54
C LEU A 14 12.90 -0.47 10.01
N GLY A 15 12.56 0.82 9.88
CA GLY A 15 13.44 1.88 9.40
C GLY A 15 13.71 1.83 7.90
N ILE A 16 12.73 1.36 7.13
CA ILE A 16 12.77 1.22 5.66
C ILE A 16 11.57 1.93 5.00
N SER A 17 11.07 3.00 5.63
CA SER A 17 9.92 3.78 5.18
C SER A 17 10.08 4.34 3.77
N SER A 18 11.31 4.59 3.30
CA SER A 18 11.55 5.04 1.93
C SER A 18 11.38 3.94 0.87
N LEU A 19 11.44 2.65 1.25
CA LEU A 19 11.32 1.54 0.31
C LEU A 19 9.86 1.13 0.08
N ARG A 20 9.00 1.23 1.11
CA ARG A 20 7.58 0.82 1.07
C ARG A 20 7.38 -0.54 0.35
N TRP A 21 6.40 -0.63 -0.54
CA TRP A 21 6.08 -1.80 -1.37
C TRP A 21 7.25 -2.27 -2.25
N ARG A 22 8.26 -1.42 -2.52
CA ARG A 22 9.46 -1.81 -3.27
C ARG A 22 10.50 -2.54 -2.43
N ALA A 23 10.33 -2.62 -1.11
CA ALA A 23 11.26 -3.35 -0.26
C ALA A 23 11.30 -4.84 -0.63
N THR A 24 12.48 -5.36 -0.90
CA THR A 24 12.70 -6.80 -1.16
C THR A 24 12.64 -7.61 0.14
N PRO A 25 12.32 -8.92 0.07
CA PRO A 25 12.36 -9.80 1.24
C PRO A 25 13.71 -9.75 1.99
N ASP A 26 14.81 -9.64 1.25
CA ASP A 26 16.15 -9.53 1.81
C ASP A 26 16.40 -8.19 2.53
N GLN A 27 15.91 -7.08 1.98
CA GLN A 27 15.97 -5.77 2.65
C GLN A 27 15.18 -5.79 3.96
N ILE A 28 13.98 -6.37 3.96
CA ILE A 28 13.14 -6.53 5.16
C ILE A 28 13.87 -7.39 6.21
N LYS A 29 14.42 -8.53 5.80
CA LYS A 29 15.17 -9.44 6.68
C LYS A 29 16.43 -8.77 7.26
N ARG A 30 17.16 -8.00 6.46
CA ARG A 30 18.33 -7.23 6.92
C ARG A 30 17.93 -6.13 7.91
N ALA A 31 16.88 -5.38 7.60
CA ALA A 31 16.37 -4.31 8.47
C ALA A 31 15.93 -4.85 9.83
N HIS A 32 15.19 -5.95 9.85
CA HIS A 32 14.80 -6.64 11.08
C HIS A 32 16.01 -7.05 11.92
N ARG A 33 17.00 -7.75 11.35
CA ARG A 33 18.23 -8.14 12.09
C ARG A 33 18.94 -6.92 12.70
N LYS A 34 19.06 -5.83 11.94
CA LYS A 34 19.68 -4.59 12.41
C LYS A 34 18.91 -3.97 13.58
N LYS A 35 17.58 -3.93 13.51
CA LYS A 35 16.71 -3.40 14.57
C LYS A 35 16.76 -4.26 15.82
N VAL A 36 16.63 -5.58 15.69
CA VAL A 36 16.76 -6.54 16.82
C VAL A 36 18.10 -6.38 17.53
N LEU A 37 19.22 -6.34 16.79
CA LEU A 37 20.55 -6.20 17.40
C LEU A 37 20.76 -4.89 18.16
N ARG A 38 20.05 -3.82 17.77
CA ARG A 38 20.12 -2.48 18.40
C ARG A 38 19.21 -2.36 19.61
N HIS A 39 18.07 -3.04 19.59
CA HIS A 39 17.02 -2.93 20.61
C HIS A 39 16.84 -4.20 21.45
N HIS A 40 17.75 -5.17 21.36
CA HIS A 40 17.66 -6.42 22.13
C HIS A 40 17.69 -6.14 23.65
N PRO A 41 16.75 -6.73 24.43
CA PRO A 41 16.67 -6.48 25.87
C PRO A 41 17.96 -6.87 26.61
N ASP A 42 18.60 -8.00 26.25
CA ASP A 42 19.84 -8.48 26.91
C ASP A 42 21.02 -7.49 26.85
N LYS A 43 21.14 -6.69 25.79
CA LYS A 43 22.22 -5.69 25.69
C LYS A 43 22.02 -4.49 26.61
N LYS A 44 20.81 -4.32 27.15
CA LYS A 44 20.43 -3.19 28.00
C LYS A 44 19.98 -3.60 29.40
N ALA A 45 20.00 -4.89 29.73
CA ALA A 45 19.75 -5.40 31.08
C ALA A 45 20.75 -4.87 32.14
N GLY A 46 21.92 -4.34 31.70
CA GLY A 46 22.87 -3.63 32.56
C GLY A 46 22.63 -2.11 32.72
N GLN A 47 21.65 -1.55 32.00
CA GLN A 47 21.24 -0.14 32.11
C GLN A 47 19.81 -0.12 32.67
N ALA A 48 19.71 0.03 33.99
CA ALA A 48 18.43 0.07 34.69
C ALA A 48 17.47 1.08 34.06
N GLY A 49 16.29 0.61 33.63
CA GLY A 49 15.08 1.44 33.70
C GLY A 49 14.44 1.98 32.41
N ASN A 50 14.41 1.28 31.28
CA ASN A 50 13.55 1.70 30.15
C ASN A 50 12.58 0.62 29.68
N SER A 51 11.38 0.58 30.29
CA SER A 51 10.21 -0.18 29.82
C SER A 51 9.82 0.12 28.36
N ASN A 52 10.21 1.30 27.85
CA ASN A 52 10.02 1.70 26.46
C ASN A 52 10.76 0.80 25.46
N ASP A 53 11.92 0.23 25.81
CA ASP A 53 12.70 -0.60 24.89
C ASP A 53 12.07 -1.99 24.65
N ASP A 54 11.48 -2.63 25.65
CA ASP A 54 10.74 -3.90 25.50
C ASP A 54 9.49 -3.71 24.62
N SER A 55 8.81 -2.58 24.82
CA SER A 55 7.66 -2.20 24.00
C SER A 55 8.07 -2.01 22.52
N PHE A 56 9.20 -1.33 22.27
CA PHE A 56 9.68 -1.14 20.91
C PHE A 56 10.16 -2.45 20.28
N PHE A 57 10.78 -3.34 21.06
CA PHE A 57 11.17 -4.68 20.60
C PHE A 57 9.98 -5.51 20.13
N LYS A 58 8.85 -5.46 20.87
CA LYS A 58 7.60 -6.10 20.47
C LYS A 58 7.03 -5.51 19.18
N CYS A 59 7.11 -4.19 18.99
CA CYS A 59 6.76 -3.55 17.71
C CYS A 59 7.64 -4.05 16.56
N ILE A 60 8.96 -4.15 16.75
CA ILE A 60 9.88 -4.69 15.74
C ILE A 60 9.50 -6.11 15.33
N ALA A 61 9.20 -6.98 16.31
CA ALA A 61 8.77 -8.35 16.04
C ALA A 61 7.46 -8.38 15.23
N LYS A 62 6.48 -7.55 15.60
CA LYS A 62 5.20 -7.44 14.86
C LYS A 62 5.38 -6.90 13.44
N ALA A 63 6.21 -5.87 13.25
CA ALA A 63 6.48 -5.34 11.92
C ALA A 63 7.14 -6.35 11.00
N TYR A 64 8.08 -7.15 11.53
CA TYR A 64 8.66 -8.24 10.76
C TYR A 64 7.66 -9.36 10.48
N GLU A 65 6.82 -9.74 11.45
CA GLU A 65 5.75 -10.73 11.26
C GLU A 65 4.83 -10.34 10.08
N VAL A 66 4.48 -9.06 9.97
CA VAL A 66 3.62 -8.55 8.90
C VAL A 66 4.35 -8.48 7.57
N LEU A 67 5.55 -7.87 7.54
CA LEU A 67 6.26 -7.59 6.30
C LEU A 67 6.99 -8.80 5.70
N SER A 68 7.29 -9.83 6.50
CA SER A 68 7.95 -11.04 6.00
C SER A 68 6.98 -12.07 5.44
N ASP A 69 5.71 -12.05 5.87
CA ASP A 69 4.65 -12.89 5.33
C ASP A 69 4.04 -12.24 4.08
N PRO A 70 4.10 -12.87 2.89
CA PRO A 70 3.59 -12.27 1.65
C PRO A 70 2.11 -11.92 1.70
N VAL A 71 1.28 -12.69 2.41
CA VAL A 71 -0.17 -12.48 2.51
C VAL A 71 -0.44 -11.29 3.43
N LYS A 72 0.14 -11.26 4.62
CA LYS A 72 -0.03 -10.14 5.57
C LYS A 72 0.54 -8.85 5.02
N ARG A 73 1.70 -8.90 4.37
CA ARG A 73 2.30 -7.75 3.70
C ARG A 73 1.37 -7.21 2.62
N ARG A 74 0.79 -8.08 1.79
CA ARG A 74 -0.17 -7.68 0.76
C ARG A 74 -1.42 -7.04 1.37
N GLN A 75 -1.93 -7.56 2.48
CA GLN A 75 -3.05 -6.93 3.20
C GLN A 75 -2.68 -5.54 3.71
N PHE A 76 -1.52 -5.38 4.32
CA PHE A 76 -1.00 -4.10 4.80
C PHE A 76 -0.79 -3.09 3.65
N ASP A 77 -0.04 -3.49 2.61
CA ASP A 77 0.25 -2.68 1.43
C ASP A 77 -1.04 -2.30 0.67
N SER A 78 -2.12 -3.08 0.81
CA SER A 78 -3.43 -2.76 0.22
C SER A 78 -4.06 -1.49 0.78
N VAL A 79 -3.63 -0.98 1.93
CA VAL A 79 -4.21 0.24 2.53
C VAL A 79 -3.12 1.13 3.11
N ASP A 80 -1.97 1.18 2.44
CA ASP A 80 -0.82 1.98 2.85
C ASP A 80 -1.21 3.47 3.00
N GLU A 81 -1.38 3.91 4.24
CA GLU A 81 -1.80 5.28 4.59
C GLU A 81 -0.72 6.33 4.31
N MET A 82 0.53 5.92 4.12
CA MET A 82 1.62 6.83 3.79
C MET A 82 1.60 7.26 2.33
N ILE A 83 0.62 6.79 1.57
CA ILE A 83 0.50 7.00 0.14
C ILE A 83 -0.89 7.53 -0.15
N ASP A 84 -0.92 8.80 -0.55
CA ASP A 84 -2.16 9.47 -0.89
C ASP A 84 -2.62 9.06 -2.30
N ASP A 85 -3.58 8.14 -2.35
CA ASP A 85 -4.23 7.71 -3.60
C ASP A 85 -5.08 8.82 -4.25
N THR A 86 -5.25 9.97 -3.58
CA THR A 86 -5.98 11.15 -4.07
C THR A 86 -5.06 12.29 -4.52
N ASP A 87 -3.74 12.15 -4.32
CA ASP A 87 -2.74 13.06 -4.86
C ASP A 87 -2.67 12.87 -6.39
N LEU A 88 -3.47 13.66 -7.09
CA LEU A 88 -3.62 13.68 -8.54
C LEU A 88 -3.19 15.03 -9.12
N PRO A 89 -2.65 15.05 -10.35
CA PRO A 89 -2.32 16.28 -11.03
C PRO A 89 -3.56 17.17 -11.23
N SER A 90 -3.37 18.49 -11.18
CA SER A 90 -4.42 19.46 -11.51
C SER A 90 -4.67 19.48 -13.01
N ASP A 91 -5.90 19.19 -13.44
CA ASP A 91 -6.31 19.23 -14.86
C ASP A 91 -5.96 20.57 -15.51
N LYS A 92 -6.17 21.68 -14.81
CA LYS A 92 -5.85 23.02 -15.30
C LYS A 92 -4.35 23.21 -15.54
N ASP A 93 -3.52 22.66 -14.65
CA ASP A 93 -2.07 22.77 -14.78
C ASP A 93 -1.53 21.90 -15.91
N ILE A 94 -2.12 20.73 -16.12
CA ILE A 94 -1.79 19.85 -17.24
C ILE A 94 -2.21 20.47 -18.56
N LEU A 95 -3.42 21.03 -18.66
CA LEU A 95 -3.88 21.75 -19.86
C LEU A 95 -3.00 22.96 -20.18
N ALA A 96 -2.55 23.70 -19.15
CA ALA A 96 -1.67 24.84 -19.33
C ALA A 96 -0.22 24.44 -19.71
N LYS A 97 0.22 23.25 -19.30
CA LYS A 97 1.59 22.74 -19.48
C LYS A 97 1.57 21.25 -19.85
N PRO A 98 1.19 20.91 -21.10
CA PRO A 98 1.01 19.52 -21.53
C PRO A 98 2.27 18.65 -21.38
N GLU A 99 3.46 19.24 -21.45
CA GLU A 99 4.74 18.54 -21.25
C GLU A 99 4.89 17.92 -19.85
N ARG A 100 4.10 18.41 -18.87
CA ARG A 100 4.09 17.87 -17.51
C ARG A 100 3.28 16.59 -17.38
N PHE A 101 2.43 16.28 -18.36
CA PHE A 101 1.54 15.12 -18.34
C PHE A 101 2.28 13.83 -18.01
N TYR A 102 3.34 13.51 -18.75
CA TYR A 102 4.06 12.24 -18.62
C TYR A 102 4.67 12.05 -17.23
N LYS A 103 5.28 13.10 -16.68
CA LYS A 103 5.87 13.03 -15.33
C LYS A 103 4.79 12.92 -14.27
N ALA A 104 3.74 13.71 -14.39
CA ALA A 104 2.68 13.79 -13.39
C ALA A 104 1.86 12.47 -13.37
N TYR A 105 1.25 12.10 -14.49
CA TYR A 105 0.46 10.86 -14.59
C TYR A 105 1.33 9.60 -14.59
N GLY A 106 2.57 9.65 -15.06
CA GLY A 106 3.48 8.50 -14.96
C GLY A 106 3.68 8.07 -13.50
N SER A 107 3.84 9.03 -12.58
CA SER A 107 3.94 8.74 -11.14
C SER A 107 2.64 8.18 -10.55
N VAL A 108 1.48 8.65 -11.02
CA VAL A 108 0.17 8.13 -10.62
C VAL A 108 0.01 6.68 -11.08
N PHE A 109 0.26 6.39 -12.36
CA PHE A 109 0.13 5.04 -12.90
C PHE A 109 1.15 4.06 -12.33
N GLU A 110 2.36 4.52 -11.97
CA GLU A 110 3.32 3.69 -11.25
C GLU A 110 2.80 3.32 -9.84
N ARG A 111 2.22 4.29 -9.11
CA ARG A 111 1.61 4.04 -7.79
C ARG A 111 0.42 3.09 -7.89
N GLU A 112 -0.50 3.32 -8.83
CA GLU A 112 -1.67 2.46 -9.04
C GLU A 112 -1.27 1.06 -9.56
N GLY A 113 -0.22 1.00 -10.38
CA GLY A 113 0.22 -0.21 -11.08
C GLY A 113 0.67 -1.30 -10.13
N ARG A 114 1.15 -0.93 -8.94
CA ARG A 114 1.53 -1.89 -7.88
C ARG A 114 0.39 -2.83 -7.50
N PHE A 115 -0.86 -2.43 -7.72
CA PHE A 115 -2.05 -3.21 -7.40
C PHE A 115 -2.52 -4.15 -8.52
N SER A 116 -1.84 -4.17 -9.68
CA SER A 116 -2.26 -5.00 -10.81
C SER A 116 -2.10 -6.50 -10.54
N THR A 117 -3.11 -7.30 -10.89
CA THR A 117 -2.98 -8.77 -10.95
C THR A 117 -2.20 -9.25 -12.18
N LYS A 118 -2.01 -8.39 -13.18
CA LYS A 118 -1.35 -8.69 -14.46
C LYS A 118 -0.03 -7.94 -14.58
N LEU A 119 1.02 -8.67 -14.96
CA LEU A 119 2.36 -8.15 -15.18
C LEU A 119 2.86 -8.52 -16.60
N PRO A 120 3.71 -7.71 -17.24
CA PRO A 120 4.16 -6.40 -16.77
C PRO A 120 3.04 -5.34 -16.84
N VAL A 121 3.11 -4.33 -15.97
CA VAL A 121 2.27 -3.14 -16.09
C VAL A 121 2.91 -2.24 -17.16
N PRO A 122 2.18 -1.81 -18.19
CA PRO A 122 2.75 -0.94 -19.22
C PRO A 122 3.02 0.45 -18.64
N ASP A 123 4.17 1.02 -19.01
CA ASP A 123 4.50 2.40 -18.70
C ASP A 123 3.66 3.36 -19.56
N LEU A 124 3.38 4.55 -19.02
CA LEU A 124 2.66 5.60 -19.75
C LEU A 124 3.39 6.03 -21.04
N GLY A 125 4.70 5.85 -21.08
CA GLY A 125 5.55 6.26 -22.19
C GLY A 125 5.90 7.75 -22.16
N ASN A 126 6.15 8.32 -23.32
CA ASN A 126 6.54 9.71 -23.50
C ASN A 126 5.90 10.29 -24.77
N GLU A 127 6.25 11.54 -25.12
CA GLU A 127 5.74 12.27 -26.28
C GLU A 127 6.01 11.61 -27.63
N ASN A 128 7.00 10.72 -27.72
CA ASN A 128 7.36 10.00 -28.93
C ASN A 128 6.80 8.57 -28.96
N SER A 129 6.00 8.17 -27.97
CA SER A 129 5.33 6.88 -27.99
C SER A 129 4.39 6.78 -29.18
N THR A 130 4.42 5.63 -29.84
CA THR A 130 3.57 5.33 -30.99
C THR A 130 2.11 5.21 -30.56
N ARG A 131 1.19 5.42 -31.52
CA ARG A 131 -0.24 5.26 -31.28
C ARG A 131 -0.60 3.88 -30.72
N ASP A 132 0.00 2.82 -31.26
CA ASP A 132 -0.24 1.44 -30.81
C ASP A 132 0.20 1.22 -29.36
N GLU A 133 1.31 1.83 -28.93
CA GLU A 133 1.77 1.77 -27.54
C GLU A 133 0.81 2.52 -26.59
N VAL A 134 0.31 3.68 -27.01
CA VAL A 134 -0.65 4.48 -26.23
C VAL A 134 -1.99 3.73 -26.11
N GLU A 135 -2.49 3.17 -27.21
CA GLU A 135 -3.71 2.36 -27.22
C GLU A 135 -3.56 1.12 -26.32
N ALA A 136 -2.44 0.39 -26.43
CA ALA A 136 -2.17 -0.77 -25.58
C ALA A 136 -2.08 -0.41 -24.08
N PHE A 137 -1.49 0.75 -23.75
CA PHE A 137 -1.46 1.26 -22.38
C PHE A 137 -2.87 1.48 -21.85
N TYR A 138 -3.70 2.26 -22.53
CA TYR A 138 -5.06 2.54 -22.06
C TYR A 138 -5.95 1.30 -22.05
N ASP A 139 -5.79 0.39 -23.00
CA ASP A 139 -6.49 -0.89 -23.02
C ASP A 139 -6.20 -1.74 -21.78
N PHE A 140 -4.94 -1.77 -21.33
CA PHE A 140 -4.56 -2.44 -20.09
C PHE A 140 -5.27 -1.80 -18.89
N TRP A 141 -5.25 -0.47 -18.79
CA TRP A 141 -5.80 0.27 -17.65
C TRP A 141 -7.33 0.26 -17.58
N LEU A 142 -8.02 0.27 -18.72
CA LEU A 142 -9.47 0.10 -18.80
C LEU A 142 -9.91 -1.31 -18.36
N LYS A 143 -9.03 -2.31 -18.55
CA LYS A 143 -9.23 -3.72 -18.15
C LYS A 143 -8.47 -4.07 -16.85
N PHE A 144 -8.08 -3.05 -16.07
CA PHE A 144 -7.25 -3.23 -14.88
C PHE A 144 -7.98 -4.04 -13.82
N ASP A 145 -7.35 -5.13 -13.40
CA ASP A 145 -7.81 -5.97 -12.32
C ASP A 145 -6.88 -5.81 -11.11
N SER A 146 -7.46 -5.52 -9.96
CA SER A 146 -6.74 -5.10 -8.77
C SER A 146 -6.74 -6.20 -7.72
N TRP A 147 -5.56 -6.46 -7.17
CA TRP A 147 -5.37 -7.45 -6.12
C TRP A 147 -5.73 -6.90 -4.73
N ARG A 148 -6.01 -5.60 -4.61
CA ARG A 148 -6.26 -4.86 -3.36
C ARG A 148 -7.41 -5.48 -2.56
N SER A 149 -7.14 -5.97 -1.34
CA SER A 149 -8.12 -6.73 -0.55
C SER A 149 -8.85 -5.91 0.51
N PHE A 150 -8.22 -4.87 1.05
CA PHE A 150 -8.71 -4.02 2.16
C PHE A 150 -8.91 -4.74 3.50
N GLU A 151 -8.45 -5.99 3.62
CA GLU A 151 -8.63 -6.82 4.82
C GLU A 151 -7.90 -6.27 6.05
N TRP A 152 -6.84 -5.48 5.86
CA TRP A 152 -6.14 -4.84 6.97
C TRP A 152 -7.04 -3.86 7.75
N LYS A 153 -8.11 -3.35 7.13
CA LYS A 153 -9.11 -2.48 7.76
C LYS A 153 -10.22 -3.24 8.47
N ASP A 154 -10.21 -4.57 8.43
CA ASP A 154 -11.21 -5.38 9.10
C ASP A 154 -11.16 -5.17 10.61
N LYS A 155 -12.35 -5.13 11.22
CA LYS A 155 -12.48 -5.06 12.67
C LYS A 155 -12.38 -6.47 13.23
N ASP A 156 -11.59 -6.61 14.29
CA ASP A 156 -11.49 -7.85 15.02
C ASP A 156 -12.73 -8.04 15.91
N ALA A 157 -13.14 -9.28 16.11
CA ALA A 157 -14.17 -9.58 17.11
C ALA A 157 -13.63 -9.22 18.50
N ASN A 158 -14.50 -8.74 19.39
CA ASN A 158 -14.09 -8.40 20.74
C ASN A 158 -13.43 -9.63 21.40
N GLU A 159 -12.19 -9.48 21.88
CA GLU A 159 -11.29 -10.60 22.27
C GLU A 159 -11.80 -11.45 23.45
N GLY A 160 -12.98 -11.16 24.00
CA GLY A 160 -13.65 -11.95 25.04
C GLY A 160 -15.01 -12.54 24.66
N SER A 161 -15.49 -12.34 23.42
CA SER A 161 -16.77 -12.91 22.99
C SER A 161 -16.58 -14.27 22.33
N ASP A 162 -16.98 -15.33 23.02
CA ASP A 162 -17.10 -16.68 22.45
C ASP A 162 -18.38 -16.86 21.62
N SER A 163 -19.16 -15.80 21.43
CA SER A 163 -20.38 -15.85 20.63
C SER A 163 -20.07 -16.07 19.15
N ARG A 164 -20.31 -17.29 18.67
CA ARG A 164 -20.24 -17.65 17.25
C ARG A 164 -21.07 -16.70 16.38
N THR A 165 -22.22 -16.24 16.88
CA THR A 165 -23.11 -15.30 16.19
C THR A 165 -22.46 -13.93 16.03
N GLU A 166 -21.77 -13.43 17.05
CA GLU A 166 -21.06 -12.16 17.00
C GLU A 166 -19.89 -12.21 16.00
N LYS A 167 -19.08 -13.27 16.06
CA LYS A 167 -17.98 -13.48 15.09
C LYS A 167 -18.49 -13.50 13.65
N ARG A 168 -19.61 -14.16 13.38
CA ARG A 168 -20.25 -14.19 12.05
C ARG A 168 -20.77 -12.80 11.63
N HIS A 169 -21.38 -12.06 12.54
CA HIS A 169 -21.88 -10.71 12.27
C HIS A 169 -20.75 -9.74 11.89
N ILE A 170 -19.63 -9.81 12.60
CA ILE A 170 -18.46 -8.97 12.35
C ILE A 170 -17.83 -9.33 11.00
N GLU A 171 -17.66 -10.61 10.67
CA GLU A 171 -17.13 -11.01 9.37
C GLU A 171 -18.06 -10.61 8.22
N ASN A 172 -19.38 -10.70 8.40
CA ASN A 172 -20.32 -10.21 7.39
C ASN A 172 -20.17 -8.69 7.17
N LYS A 173 -20.02 -7.91 8.25
CA LYS A 173 -19.76 -6.46 8.15
C LYS A 173 -18.44 -6.15 7.46
N ASN A 174 -17.36 -6.85 7.84
CA ASN A 174 -16.05 -6.70 7.22
C ASN A 174 -16.13 -7.01 5.71
N ARG A 175 -16.78 -8.11 5.32
CA ARG A 175 -16.99 -8.45 3.92
C ARG A 175 -17.70 -7.35 3.14
N SER A 176 -18.83 -6.86 3.64
CA SER A 176 -19.58 -5.78 2.97
C SER A 176 -18.75 -4.49 2.86
N GLU A 177 -17.94 -4.17 3.87
CA GLU A 177 -17.07 -3.01 3.86
C GLU A 177 -15.91 -3.16 2.86
N ARG A 178 -15.32 -4.36 2.74
CA ARG A 178 -14.31 -4.68 1.71
C ARG A 178 -14.90 -4.54 0.31
N GLU A 179 -16.12 -5.05 0.08
CA GLU A 179 -16.83 -4.90 -1.20
C GLU A 179 -17.09 -3.44 -1.56
N ARG A 180 -17.54 -2.63 -0.59
CA ARG A 180 -17.73 -1.18 -0.76
C ARG A 180 -16.42 -0.48 -1.16
N ARG A 181 -15.33 -0.73 -0.44
CA ARG A 181 -14.01 -0.14 -0.71
C ARG A 181 -13.46 -0.55 -2.08
N LYS A 182 -13.62 -1.82 -2.47
CA LYS A 182 -13.24 -2.30 -3.81
C LYS A 182 -14.02 -1.60 -4.90
N LYS A 183 -15.33 -1.39 -4.72
CA LYS A 183 -16.17 -0.67 -5.68
C LYS A 183 -15.72 0.79 -5.82
N GLU A 184 -15.46 1.46 -4.72
CA GLU A 184 -14.99 2.85 -4.69
C GLU A 184 -13.60 3.01 -5.32
N ASP A 185 -12.66 2.12 -4.98
CA ASP A 185 -11.31 2.12 -5.57
C ASP A 185 -11.33 1.88 -7.08
N ASN A 186 -12.15 0.94 -7.55
CA ASN A 186 -12.32 0.69 -8.98
C ASN A 186 -12.94 1.89 -9.70
N ALA A 187 -13.91 2.58 -9.08
CA ALA A 187 -14.50 3.79 -9.64
C ALA A 187 -13.49 4.95 -9.69
N ARG A 188 -12.72 5.14 -8.61
CA ARG A 188 -11.63 6.13 -8.54
C ARG A 188 -10.59 5.89 -9.63
N ARG A 189 -10.07 4.66 -9.75
CA ARG A 189 -9.08 4.30 -10.77
C ARG A 189 -9.61 4.51 -12.17
N ARG A 190 -10.87 4.14 -12.45
CA ARG A 190 -11.50 4.40 -13.75
C ARG A 190 -11.54 5.91 -14.04
N GLY A 191 -11.91 6.73 -13.06
CA GLY A 191 -11.89 8.19 -13.21
C GLY A 191 -10.49 8.73 -13.53
N ILE A 192 -9.44 8.22 -12.87
CA ILE A 192 -8.05 8.57 -13.19
C ILE A 192 -7.71 8.25 -14.64
N VAL A 193 -8.09 7.06 -15.13
CA VAL A 193 -7.83 6.62 -16.51
C VAL A 193 -8.57 7.50 -17.51
N GLU A 194 -9.85 7.78 -17.27
CA GLU A 194 -10.68 8.63 -18.13
C GLU A 194 -10.13 10.07 -18.20
N THR A 195 -9.79 10.66 -17.06
CA THR A 195 -9.19 12.01 -17.02
C THR A 195 -7.82 12.01 -17.71
N ALA A 196 -6.96 11.02 -17.44
CA ALA A 196 -5.67 10.92 -18.10
C ALA A 196 -5.80 10.79 -19.61
N LEU A 197 -6.75 9.98 -20.11
CA LEU A 197 -7.02 9.82 -21.53
C LEU A 197 -7.47 11.14 -22.17
N ALA A 198 -8.32 11.91 -21.49
CA ALA A 198 -8.81 13.20 -21.98
C ALA A 198 -7.74 14.30 -21.99
N LEU A 199 -6.69 14.17 -21.17
CA LEU A 199 -5.60 15.13 -21.04
C LEU A 199 -4.30 14.72 -21.75
N ASP A 200 -4.22 13.51 -22.28
CA ASP A 200 -3.01 12.99 -22.92
C ASP A 200 -2.74 13.74 -24.24
N PRO A 201 -1.58 14.42 -24.40
CA PRO A 201 -1.28 15.19 -25.60
C PRO A 201 -1.13 14.36 -26.89
N ARG A 202 -1.11 13.02 -26.79
CA ARG A 202 -0.94 12.10 -27.91
C ARG A 202 -2.26 11.61 -28.50
N MET A 203 -3.38 11.88 -27.82
CA MET A 203 -4.74 11.50 -28.22
C MET A 203 -5.38 12.55 -29.12
#